data_AF-A0A531JMM3-F1
#
_entry.id   AF-A0A531JMM3-F1
#
_cell.length_a   1.000
_cell.length_b   1.000
_cell.length_c   1.000
_cell.angle_alpha   90.00
_cell.angle_beta   90.00
_cell.angle_gamma   90.00
#
_symmetry.space_group_name_H-M   'P 1'
#
loop_
_entity.id
_entity.type
_entity.pdbx_description
1 polymer ?
#
loop_
_entity_poly.entity_id
_entity_poly.type
_entity_poly.pdbx_seq_one_letter_code
_entity_poly.pdbx_strand_id
1 'polypeptide(L)'
;MVSRAPGVGKKVAERIVTELKAKAPAYAGAASGTIGLKQELGEGVAPAPITDAVSALVNLGYSRDIAANAVSAALKAAGEGADASKLIRFGLKELAR
;
A
#
# COMPACT_ATOMS: atom_id res chain seq x y z
N MET A 1 -7.25 0.84 22.85
CA MET A 1 -7.81 -0.52 22.75
C MET A 1 -9.32 -0.43 22.57
N VAL A 2 -9.88 -1.15 21.59
CA VAL A 2 -11.32 -1.14 21.25
C VAL A 2 -12.20 -1.56 22.44
N SER A 3 -11.66 -2.38 23.34
CA SER A 3 -12.31 -2.82 24.59
C SER A 3 -12.60 -1.73 25.63
N ARG A 4 -12.13 -0.48 25.41
CA ARG A 4 -12.45 0.65 26.29
C ARG A 4 -13.80 1.30 25.98
N ALA A 5 -14.41 0.97 24.84
CA ALA A 5 -15.73 1.46 24.49
C ALA A 5 -16.79 0.84 25.42
N PRO A 6 -17.72 1.63 25.98
CA PRO A 6 -18.82 1.11 26.80
C PRO A 6 -19.59 0.02 26.04
N GLY A 7 -19.80 -1.14 26.68
CA GLY A 7 -20.51 -2.27 26.08
C GLY A 7 -19.66 -3.20 25.20
N VAL A 8 -18.35 -2.95 25.04
CA VAL A 8 -17.47 -3.81 24.23
C VAL A 8 -16.56 -4.67 25.12
N GLY A 9 -16.99 -5.91 25.39
CA GLY A 9 -16.19 -6.90 26.11
C GLY A 9 -15.04 -7.49 25.28
N LYS A 10 -14.11 -8.22 25.92
CA LYS A 10 -12.91 -8.80 25.27
C LYS A 10 -13.20 -9.57 23.97
N LYS A 11 -14.16 -10.51 24.00
CA LYS A 11 -14.52 -11.31 22.81
C LYS A 11 -15.11 -10.47 21.68
N VAL A 12 -15.91 -9.46 22.01
CA VAL A 12 -16.49 -8.54 21.02
C VAL A 12 -15.40 -7.66 20.43
N ALA A 13 -14.48 -7.15 21.25
CA ALA A 13 -13.32 -6.40 20.78
C ALA A 13 -12.44 -7.21 19.83
N GLU A 14 -12.13 -8.47 20.17
CA GLU A 14 -11.35 -9.39 19.33
C GLU A 14 -12.06 -9.66 18.00
N ARG A 15 -13.38 -9.90 18.02
CA ARG A 15 -14.17 -10.11 16.80
C ARG A 15 -14.20 -8.87 15.92
N ILE A 16 -14.42 -7.69 16.50
CA ILE A 16 -14.41 -6.40 15.78
C ILE A 16 -13.07 -6.18 15.09
N VAL A 17 -11.95 -6.39 15.80
CA VAL A 17 -10.61 -6.21 15.21
C VAL A 17 -10.37 -7.21 14.07
N THR A 18 -10.78 -8.47 14.24
CA THR A 18 -10.61 -9.51 13.23
C THR A 18 -11.44 -9.22 11.97
N GLU A 19 -12.71 -8.84 12.14
CA GLU A 19 -13.58 -8.49 11.02
C GLU A 19 -13.14 -7.21 10.32
N LEU A 20 -12.71 -6.19 11.07
CA LEU A 20 -12.19 -4.96 10.48
C LEU A 20 -10.87 -5.18 9.77
N LYS A 21 -9.98 -6.06 10.26
CA LYS A 21 -8.75 -6.40 9.51
C LYS A 21 -9.08 -6.91 8.10
N ALA A 22 -10.14 -7.70 7.96
CA ALA A 22 -10.57 -8.21 6.66
C ALA A 22 -11.29 -7.14 5.81
N LYS A 23 -12.10 -6.28 6.42
CA LYS A 23 -13.01 -5.35 5.70
C LYS A 23 -12.47 -3.92 5.54
N ALA A 24 -11.59 -3.46 6.42
CA ALA A 24 -11.05 -2.11 6.42
C ALA A 24 -10.37 -1.68 5.10
N PRO A 25 -9.67 -2.56 4.35
CA PRO A 25 -9.11 -2.18 3.05
C PRO A 25 -10.16 -1.64 2.08
N ALA A 26 -11.39 -2.16 2.11
CA ALA A 26 -12.49 -1.69 1.25
C ALA A 26 -13.00 -0.28 1.61
N TYR A 27 -12.72 0.19 2.83
CA TYR A 27 -13.20 1.48 3.35
C TYR A 27 -12.11 2.54 3.50
N ALA A 28 -10.86 2.23 3.14
CA ALA A 28 -9.70 3.11 3.37
C ALA A 28 -9.57 4.29 2.37
N GLY A 29 -10.52 4.49 1.45
CA GLY A 29 -10.47 5.60 0.49
C GLY A 29 -9.17 5.62 -0.33
N ALA A 30 -8.61 6.81 -0.62
CA ALA A 30 -7.38 6.95 -1.41
C ALA A 30 -6.14 6.26 -0.81
N ALA A 31 -6.17 5.90 0.49
CA ALA A 31 -5.15 5.11 1.17
C ALA A 31 -5.31 3.59 0.94
N SER A 32 -6.44 3.14 0.39
CA SER A 32 -6.66 1.73 0.02
C SER A 32 -5.68 1.26 -1.05
N GLY A 33 -5.36 2.11 -2.03
CA GLY A 33 -4.41 1.76 -3.09
C GLY A 33 -2.96 1.58 -2.61
N THR A 34 -2.51 2.31 -1.60
CA THR A 34 -1.17 2.11 -1.01
C THR A 34 -1.15 0.91 -0.07
N ILE A 35 -2.20 0.71 0.72
CA ILE A 35 -2.31 -0.41 1.65
C ILE A 35 -2.41 -1.74 0.89
N GLY A 36 -3.26 -1.80 -0.15
CA GLY A 36 -3.40 -2.96 -1.02
C GLY A 36 -2.08 -3.30 -1.72
N LEU A 37 -1.43 -2.30 -2.32
CA LEU A 37 -0.14 -2.48 -2.98
C LEU A 37 0.93 -3.03 -2.02
N LYS A 38 1.01 -2.50 -0.80
CA LYS A 38 1.96 -2.98 0.22
C LYS A 38 1.67 -4.40 0.64
N GLN A 39 0.39 -4.77 0.74
CA GLN A 39 0.00 -6.15 1.03
C GLN A 39 0.38 -7.08 -0.12
N GLU A 40 0.07 -6.73 -1.37
CA GLU A 40 0.43 -7.52 -2.56
C GLU A 40 1.95 -7.66 -2.72
N LEU A 41 2.71 -6.61 -2.41
CA LEU A 41 4.17 -6.64 -2.38
C LEU A 41 4.71 -7.54 -1.27
N GLY A 42 4.04 -7.59 -0.11
CA GLY A 42 4.40 -8.46 1.01
C GLY A 42 4.04 -9.93 0.79
N GLU A 43 2.93 -10.19 0.09
CA GLU A 43 2.44 -11.52 -0.29
C GLU A 43 3.10 -12.04 -1.58
N GLY A 44 3.85 -11.20 -2.30
CA GLY A 44 4.54 -11.57 -3.54
C GLY A 44 3.62 -11.75 -4.75
N VAL A 45 2.41 -11.18 -4.69
CA VAL A 45 1.39 -11.26 -5.76
C VAL A 45 1.26 -9.97 -6.57
N ALA A 46 2.03 -8.94 -6.22
CA ALA A 46 2.07 -7.69 -6.97
C ALA A 46 2.55 -7.92 -8.42
N PRO A 47 1.98 -7.20 -9.42
CA PRO A 47 2.43 -7.27 -10.80
C PRO A 47 3.92 -6.96 -10.98
N ALA A 48 4.57 -7.67 -11.92
CA ALA A 48 6.01 -7.52 -12.18
C ALA A 48 6.48 -6.07 -12.40
N PRO A 49 5.79 -5.21 -13.17
CA PRO A 49 6.21 -3.82 -13.34
C PRO A 49 6.28 -3.02 -12.04
N ILE A 50 5.44 -3.36 -11.06
CA ILE A 50 5.36 -2.70 -9.76
C ILE A 50 6.49 -3.22 -8.86
N THR A 51 6.70 -4.53 -8.80
CA THR A 51 7.79 -5.13 -8.00
C THR A 51 9.14 -4.63 -8.49
N ASP A 52 9.32 -4.49 -9.80
CA ASP A 52 10.55 -4.01 -10.42
C ASP A 52 10.78 -2.53 -10.09
N ALA A 53 9.74 -1.69 -10.19
CA ALA A 53 9.84 -0.28 -9.86
C ALA A 53 10.18 -0.05 -8.38
N VAL A 54 9.54 -0.78 -7.46
CA VAL A 54 9.85 -0.70 -6.02
C VAL A 54 11.29 -1.15 -5.76
N SER A 55 11.72 -2.25 -6.38
CA SER A 55 13.10 -2.76 -6.22
C SER A 55 14.13 -1.77 -6.75
N ALA A 56 13.86 -1.13 -7.88
CA ALA A 56 14.73 -0.09 -8.43
C ALA A 56 14.87 1.11 -7.49
N LEU A 57 13.77 1.61 -6.93
CA LEU A 57 13.80 2.72 -5.96
C LEU A 57 14.53 2.32 -4.67
N VAL A 58 14.38 1.09 -4.20
CA VAL A 58 15.12 0.59 -3.03
C VAL A 58 16.62 0.53 -3.32
N ASN A 59 17.03 0.07 -4.51
CA ASN A 59 18.43 0.05 -4.92
C ASN A 59 19.03 1.46 -5.09
N LEU A 60 18.20 2.48 -5.31
CA LEU A 60 18.61 3.89 -5.31
C LEU A 60 18.76 4.47 -3.89
N GLY A 61 18.42 3.70 -2.84
CA GLY A 61 18.60 4.08 -1.44
C GLY A 61 17.33 4.49 -0.70
N TYR A 62 16.15 4.40 -1.34
CA TYR A 62 14.89 4.68 -0.65
C TYR A 62 14.45 3.48 0.20
N SER A 63 13.81 3.74 1.34
CA SER A 63 13.21 2.65 2.13
C SER A 63 12.09 1.98 1.33
N ARG A 64 11.86 0.69 1.57
CA ARG A 64 10.78 -0.06 0.90
C ARG A 64 9.42 0.60 1.07
N ASP A 65 9.15 1.18 2.24
CA ASP A 65 7.91 1.89 2.52
C ASP A 65 7.75 3.18 1.70
N ILE A 66 8.83 3.97 1.58
CA ILE A 66 8.85 5.19 0.78
C ILE A 66 8.71 4.84 -0.70
N ALA A 67 9.45 3.84 -1.18
CA ALA A 67 9.38 3.35 -2.56
C ALA A 67 7.97 2.86 -2.93
N ALA A 68 7.34 2.03 -2.08
CA ALA A 68 5.99 1.51 -2.32
C ALA A 68 4.94 2.64 -2.37
N ASN A 69 5.06 3.65 -1.50
CA ASN A 69 4.18 4.81 -1.52
C ASN A 69 4.34 5.63 -2.82
N ALA A 70 5.58 5.88 -3.24
CA ALA A 70 5.87 6.62 -4.47
C ALA A 70 5.36 5.88 -5.72
N VAL A 71 5.53 4.55 -5.80
CA VAL A 71 5.01 3.75 -6.92
C VAL A 71 3.48 3.71 -6.92
N SER A 72 2.83 3.68 -5.76
CA SER A 72 1.36 3.76 -5.68
C SER A 72 0.83 5.11 -6.19
N ALA A 73 1.50 6.22 -5.84
CA ALA A 73 1.17 7.53 -6.39
C ALA A 73 1.44 7.60 -7.91
N ALA A 74 2.55 7.02 -8.37
CA ALA A 74 2.90 6.92 -9.78
C ALA A 74 1.87 6.13 -10.59
N LEU A 75 1.32 5.03 -10.06
CA LEU A 75 0.26 4.24 -10.71
C LEU A 75 -0.98 5.08 -10.99
N LYS A 76 -1.40 5.90 -10.02
CA LYS A 76 -2.55 6.81 -10.18
C LYS A 76 -2.31 7.85 -11.27
N ALA A 77 -1.07 8.31 -11.43
CA ALA A 77 -0.69 9.29 -12.45
C ALA A 77 -0.42 8.68 -13.83
N ALA A 78 0.11 7.45 -13.89
CA ALA A 78 0.57 6.82 -15.12
C ALA A 78 -0.53 6.12 -15.92
N GLY A 79 -1.68 5.81 -15.29
CA GLY A 79 -2.81 5.08 -15.88
C GLY A 79 -2.60 3.57 -15.93
N GLU A 80 -3.61 2.84 -16.44
CA GLU A 80 -3.54 1.38 -16.59
C GLU A 80 -2.42 0.97 -17.57
N GLY A 81 -1.76 -0.16 -17.29
CA GLY A 81 -0.72 -0.72 -18.16
C GLY A 81 0.63 0.01 -18.13
N ALA A 82 0.90 0.83 -17.11
CA ALA A 82 2.21 1.46 -16.94
C ALA A 82 3.33 0.42 -16.78
N ASP A 83 4.40 0.57 -17.57
CA ASP A 83 5.60 -0.26 -17.47
C ASP A 83 6.49 0.18 -16.29
N ALA A 84 7.45 -0.67 -15.92
CA ALA A 84 8.36 -0.39 -14.80
C ALA A 84 9.12 0.93 -14.99
N SER A 85 9.57 1.20 -16.22
CA SER A 85 10.31 2.43 -16.55
C SER A 85 9.49 3.69 -16.29
N LYS A 86 8.21 3.70 -16.71
CA LYS A 86 7.31 4.83 -16.46
C LYS A 86 7.04 4.98 -14.96
N LEU A 87 6.79 3.88 -14.25
CA LEU A 87 6.57 3.89 -12.80
C LEU A 87 7.77 4.42 -12.02
N ILE A 88 9.00 4.05 -12.39
CA ILE A 88 10.22 4.57 -11.75
C ILE A 88 10.33 6.09 -11.96
N ARG A 89 10.13 6.59 -13.18
CA ARG A 89 10.23 8.03 -13.46
C ARG A 89 9.18 8.84 -12.70
N PHE A 90 7.92 8.38 -12.69
CA PHE A 90 6.87 9.04 -11.93
C PHE A 90 7.09 8.93 -10.42
N GLY A 91 7.59 7.79 -9.93
CA GLY A 91 7.93 7.60 -8.52
C GLY A 91 9.04 8.55 -8.06
N LEU A 92 10.11 8.70 -8.85
CA LEU A 92 11.16 9.69 -8.57
C LEU A 92 10.65 11.13 -8.60
N LYS A 93 9.75 11.45 -9.56
CA LYS A 93 9.11 12.76 -9.61
C LYS A 93 8.28 13.04 -8.35
N GLU A 94 7.58 12.04 -7.84
CA GLU A 94 6.80 12.16 -6.61
C GLU A 94 7.70 12.34 -5.37
N LEU A 95 8.84 11.64 -5.32
CA LEU A 95 9.80 11.75 -4.21
C LEU A 95 10.58 13.07 -4.18
N ALA A 96 10.66 13.74 -5.33
CA ALA A 96 11.30 15.06 -5.45
C ALA A 96 10.37 16.22 -5.10
N ARG A 97 9.11 15.94 -4.74
CA ARG A 97 8.11 16.93 -4.34
C ARG A 97 8.12 17.15 -2.83
#